data_AF-A0A1X1P501-F1
#
_entry.id   AF-A0A1X1P501-F1
#
_cell.length_a   1.000
_cell.length_b   1.000
_cell.length_c   1.000
_cell.angle_alpha   90.00
_cell.angle_beta   90.00
_cell.angle_gamma   90.00
#
_symmetry.space_group_name_H-M   'P 1'
#
loop_
_entity.id
_entity.type
_entity.pdbx_description
1 polymer ?
#
loop_
_entity_poly.entity_id
_entity_poly.type
_entity_poly.pdbx_seq_one_letter_code
_entity_poly.pdbx_strand_id
1 'polypeptide(L)'
;MNGTGTDHPTVTAGSNSVAIGANSTDGGRSNVVSVGSDTQQRQITNVAPGTQGTDAVNVNQLTQVQTTLSTALSGQQAQINSLGSQLQQTDQMAKQGIAAVGAMASIPQLDRDANFGMGVGTSTFLGQKAMAVNMQARITENLKASINGGFSGGQKVIGAGMLYQWK
;
A
#
# COMPACT_ATOMS: atom_id res chain seq x y z
N MET A 1 1.87 -57.37 16.80
CA MET A 1 3.11 -56.71 16.35
C MET A 1 4.18 -57.79 16.32
N ASN A 2 4.51 -58.36 15.16
CA ASN A 2 5.41 -59.51 15.05
C ASN A 2 6.84 -59.05 14.69
N GLY A 3 7.43 -58.19 15.53
CA GLY A 3 8.86 -57.88 15.43
C GLY A 3 9.65 -58.99 16.10
N THR A 4 10.43 -59.75 15.35
CA THR A 4 11.22 -60.90 15.86
C THR A 4 12.67 -60.52 16.19
N GLY A 5 12.95 -59.27 16.59
CA GLY A 5 14.28 -58.73 16.92
C GLY A 5 14.25 -57.50 17.86
N THR A 6 15.34 -56.72 17.96
CA THR A 6 15.42 -55.47 18.78
C THR A 6 14.52 -54.33 18.29
N ASP A 7 13.75 -54.56 17.23
CA ASP A 7 12.94 -53.57 16.54
C ASP A 7 11.60 -53.26 17.25
N HIS A 8 11.53 -53.45 18.56
CA HIS A 8 10.28 -53.28 19.31
C HIS A 8 10.01 -51.79 19.58
N PRO A 9 8.75 -51.33 19.56
CA PRO A 9 8.42 -50.01 20.06
C PRO A 9 8.76 -49.91 21.54
N THR A 10 9.34 -48.78 21.97
CA THR A 10 9.74 -48.54 23.35
C THR A 10 9.00 -47.32 23.93
N VAL A 11 8.59 -47.42 25.19
CA VAL A 11 8.01 -46.29 25.95
C VAL A 11 8.67 -46.22 27.32
N THR A 12 8.77 -45.01 27.85
CA THR A 12 9.33 -44.74 29.18
C THR A 12 8.34 -45.19 30.26
N ALA A 13 8.81 -45.87 31.31
CA ALA A 13 7.94 -46.32 32.39
C ALA A 13 7.24 -45.14 33.09
N GLY A 14 5.92 -45.25 33.29
CA GLY A 14 5.10 -44.19 33.91
C GLY A 14 4.74 -43.02 33.01
N SER A 15 5.07 -43.05 31.70
CA SER A 15 4.90 -41.90 30.80
C SER A 15 3.49 -41.69 30.23
N ASN A 16 2.56 -42.66 30.40
CA ASN A 16 1.24 -42.62 29.76
C ASN A 16 1.30 -42.43 28.22
N SER A 17 2.29 -43.07 27.57
CA SER A 17 2.56 -42.93 26.13
C SER A 17 2.32 -44.23 25.36
N VAL A 18 2.16 -44.11 24.04
CA VAL A 18 2.03 -45.22 23.08
C VAL A 18 3.08 -45.06 22.00
N ALA A 19 3.85 -46.12 21.72
CA ALA A 19 4.74 -46.18 20.56
C ALA A 19 4.18 -47.19 19.54
N ILE A 20 3.99 -46.75 18.29
CA ILE A 20 3.36 -47.53 17.21
C ILE A 20 4.37 -47.78 16.11
N GLY A 21 4.62 -49.07 15.84
CA GLY A 21 5.52 -49.51 14.78
C GLY A 21 6.92 -49.87 15.27
N ALA A 22 7.65 -50.59 14.43
CA ALA A 22 9.00 -51.06 14.74
C ALA A 22 9.97 -49.90 14.98
N ASN A 23 10.86 -50.00 15.97
CA ASN A 23 11.82 -48.95 16.34
C ASN A 23 11.21 -47.58 16.70
N SER A 24 9.91 -47.50 16.97
CA SER A 24 9.29 -46.26 17.47
C SER A 24 9.62 -46.07 18.95
N THR A 25 9.78 -44.82 19.37
CA THR A 25 10.03 -44.48 20.78
C THR A 25 9.28 -43.21 21.18
N ASP A 26 8.85 -43.12 22.43
CA ASP A 26 8.29 -41.89 22.99
C ASP A 26 9.35 -40.80 23.24
N GLY A 27 10.64 -41.14 23.06
CA GLY A 27 11.75 -40.20 23.22
C GLY A 27 11.84 -39.61 24.63
N GLY A 28 11.32 -40.32 25.64
CA GLY A 28 11.23 -39.82 27.01
C GLY A 28 10.07 -38.86 27.28
N ARG A 29 9.21 -38.57 26.29
CA ARG A 29 8.05 -37.69 26.46
C ARG A 29 6.87 -38.44 27.08
N SER A 30 6.16 -37.75 27.97
CA SER A 30 4.92 -38.27 28.57
C SER A 30 3.68 -37.79 27.82
N ASN A 31 2.62 -38.60 27.82
CA ASN A 31 1.32 -38.35 27.18
C ASN A 31 1.41 -38.15 25.65
N VAL A 32 2.18 -38.99 24.96
CA VAL A 32 2.33 -38.92 23.50
C VAL A 32 2.00 -40.23 22.81
N VAL A 33 1.57 -40.13 21.54
CA VAL A 33 1.56 -41.25 20.60
C VAL A 33 2.68 -41.02 19.59
N SER A 34 3.72 -41.85 19.63
CA SER A 34 4.82 -41.79 18.69
C SER A 34 4.66 -42.84 17.59
N VAL A 35 4.77 -42.42 16.33
CA VAL A 35 4.74 -43.32 15.16
C VAL A 35 6.14 -43.60 14.58
N GLY A 36 7.20 -43.16 15.27
CA GLY A 36 8.58 -43.28 14.81
C GLY A 36 9.60 -42.91 15.88
N SER A 37 10.77 -42.47 15.43
CA SER A 37 11.85 -41.95 16.25
C SER A 37 12.47 -40.72 15.59
N ASP A 38 13.43 -40.07 16.26
CA ASP A 38 14.16 -38.91 15.72
C ASP A 38 14.93 -39.24 14.43
N THR A 39 15.30 -40.50 14.24
CA THR A 39 16.03 -40.98 13.05
C THR A 39 15.15 -41.72 12.05
N GLN A 40 13.88 -42.01 12.39
CA GLN A 40 12.96 -42.75 11.53
C GLN A 40 11.51 -42.31 11.76
N GLN A 41 11.03 -41.34 10.98
CA GLN A 41 9.64 -40.92 11.01
C GLN A 41 8.77 -41.78 10.09
N ARG A 42 7.45 -41.72 10.31
CA ARG A 42 6.44 -42.32 9.44
C ARG A 42 5.38 -41.29 9.09
N GLN A 43 4.83 -41.42 7.89
CA GLN A 43 3.67 -40.64 7.48
C GLN A 43 2.40 -41.25 8.07
N ILE A 44 1.47 -40.39 8.50
CA ILE A 44 0.11 -40.79 8.87
C ILE A 44 -0.78 -40.44 7.68
N THR A 45 -1.22 -41.47 6.95
CA THR A 45 -2.02 -41.30 5.72
C THR A 45 -3.50 -41.55 6.01
N ASN A 46 -4.36 -41.13 5.08
CA ASN A 46 -5.82 -41.26 5.19
C ASN A 46 -6.45 -40.49 6.38
N VAL A 47 -5.83 -39.37 6.77
CA VAL A 47 -6.37 -38.47 7.81
C VAL A 47 -7.43 -37.57 7.19
N ALA A 48 -8.69 -37.79 7.57
CA ALA A 48 -9.79 -36.89 7.21
C ALA A 48 -9.56 -35.49 7.80
N PRO A 49 -10.13 -34.41 7.20
CA PRO A 49 -10.03 -33.08 7.76
C PRO A 49 -10.53 -33.01 9.20
N GLY A 50 -9.75 -32.40 10.10
CA GLY A 50 -10.15 -32.18 11.48
C GLY A 50 -11.33 -31.20 11.58
N THR A 51 -12.22 -31.42 12.53
CA THR A 51 -13.45 -30.64 12.76
C THR A 51 -13.53 -30.02 14.15
N GLN A 52 -12.86 -30.62 15.14
CA GLN A 52 -12.74 -30.12 16.50
C GLN A 52 -11.34 -29.56 16.76
N GLY A 53 -11.20 -28.72 17.79
CA GLY A 53 -9.93 -28.03 18.09
C GLY A 53 -8.76 -28.95 18.47
N THR A 54 -9.03 -30.23 18.78
CA THR A 54 -8.03 -31.24 19.12
C THR A 54 -7.82 -32.29 18.02
N ASP A 55 -8.47 -32.14 16.87
CA ASP A 55 -8.30 -33.06 15.75
C ASP A 55 -6.98 -32.78 15.02
N ALA A 56 -6.40 -33.82 14.42
CA ALA A 56 -5.24 -33.65 13.56
C ALA A 56 -5.60 -32.85 12.30
N VAL A 57 -4.74 -31.91 11.93
CA VAL A 57 -4.85 -31.14 10.69
C VAL A 57 -4.12 -31.90 9.58
N ASN A 58 -4.77 -32.11 8.44
CA ASN A 58 -4.13 -32.71 7.27
C ASN A 58 -3.54 -31.64 6.32
N VAL A 59 -2.71 -32.08 5.36
CA VAL A 59 -2.03 -31.17 4.42
C VAL A 59 -3.02 -30.38 3.56
N ASN A 60 -4.19 -30.93 3.24
CA ASN A 60 -5.21 -30.22 2.46
C ASN A 60 -5.75 -28.98 3.20
N GLN A 61 -5.97 -29.08 4.52
CA GLN A 61 -6.38 -27.94 5.35
C GLN A 61 -5.28 -26.87 5.42
N LEU A 62 -4.01 -27.28 5.56
CA LEU A 62 -2.88 -26.34 5.55
C LEU A 62 -2.73 -25.62 4.19
N THR A 63 -2.82 -26.35 3.08
CA THR A 63 -2.76 -25.77 1.72
C THR A 63 -3.90 -24.80 1.46
N GLN A 64 -5.10 -25.05 2.00
CA GLN A 64 -6.22 -24.10 1.91
C GLN A 64 -5.92 -22.79 2.65
N VAL A 65 -5.30 -22.85 3.83
CA VAL A 65 -4.86 -21.66 4.57
C VAL A 65 -3.79 -20.90 3.78
N GLN A 66 -2.78 -21.60 3.25
CA GLN A 66 -1.74 -20.99 2.42
C GLN A 66 -2.32 -20.29 1.18
N THR A 67 -3.29 -20.92 0.51
CA THR A 67 -3.95 -20.37 -0.68
C THR A 67 -4.76 -19.12 -0.34
N THR A 68 -5.49 -19.15 0.77
CA THR A 68 -6.27 -18.01 1.27
C THR A 68 -5.35 -16.83 1.60
N LEU A 69 -4.25 -17.10 2.30
CA LEU A 69 -3.25 -16.09 2.63
C LEU A 69 -2.60 -15.50 1.37
N SER A 70 -2.17 -16.33 0.42
CA SER A 70 -1.58 -15.86 -0.84
C SER A 70 -2.55 -14.98 -1.64
N THR A 71 -3.84 -15.30 -1.63
CA THR A 71 -4.88 -14.50 -2.30
C THR A 71 -5.09 -13.16 -1.60
N ALA A 72 -5.08 -13.15 -0.27
CA ALA A 72 -5.20 -11.90 0.50
C ALA A 72 -4.01 -10.96 0.24
N LEU A 73 -2.78 -11.50 0.23
CA LEU A 73 -1.57 -10.72 -0.04
C LEU A 73 -1.55 -10.15 -1.46
N SER A 74 -1.96 -10.93 -2.46
CA SER A 74 -2.03 -10.44 -3.85
C SER A 74 -3.07 -9.33 -4.02
N GLY A 75 -4.22 -9.46 -3.35
CA GLY A 75 -5.24 -8.41 -3.28
C GLY A 75 -4.71 -7.11 -2.67
N GLN A 76 -3.97 -7.22 -1.55
CA GLN A 76 -3.34 -6.05 -0.91
C GLN A 76 -2.28 -5.40 -1.81
N GLN A 77 -1.47 -6.19 -2.52
CA GLN A 77 -0.48 -5.65 -3.45
C GLN A 77 -1.12 -4.86 -4.60
N ALA A 78 -2.25 -5.34 -5.14
CA ALA A 78 -2.99 -4.62 -6.18
C ALA A 78 -3.52 -3.27 -5.69
N GLN A 79 -3.99 -3.21 -4.43
CA GLN A 79 -4.42 -1.96 -3.79
C GLN A 79 -3.25 -0.99 -3.61
N ILE A 80 -2.08 -1.47 -3.15
CA ILE A 80 -0.87 -0.65 -2.99
C ILE A 80 -0.41 -0.09 -4.33
N ASN A 81 -0.43 -0.91 -5.40
CA ASN A 81 -0.05 -0.45 -6.74
C ASN A 81 -1.00 0.64 -7.26
N SER A 82 -2.31 0.48 -7.01
CA SER A 82 -3.32 1.47 -7.36
C SER A 82 -3.16 2.77 -6.56
N LEU A 83 -2.83 2.67 -5.28
CA LEU A 83 -2.51 3.84 -4.46
C LEU A 83 -1.23 4.52 -4.95
N GLY A 84 -0.21 3.76 -5.33
CA GLY A 84 1.04 4.28 -5.89
C GLY A 84 0.79 5.10 -7.16
N SER A 85 -0.04 4.60 -8.08
CA SER A 85 -0.39 5.34 -9.30
C SER A 85 -1.25 6.57 -9.01
N GLN A 86 -2.22 6.48 -8.08
CA GLN A 86 -3.03 7.62 -7.65
C GLN A 86 -2.18 8.71 -6.98
N LEU A 87 -1.20 8.33 -6.17
CA LEU A 87 -0.26 9.26 -5.55
C LEU A 87 0.63 9.94 -6.59
N GLN A 88 1.16 9.19 -7.56
CA GLN A 88 1.93 9.76 -8.68
C GLN A 88 1.08 10.74 -9.51
N GLN A 89 -0.19 10.41 -9.75
CA GLN A 89 -1.11 11.31 -10.43
C GLN A 89 -1.37 12.57 -9.60
N THR A 90 -1.61 12.42 -8.29
CA THR A 90 -1.84 13.54 -7.37
C THR A 90 -0.62 14.45 -7.28
N ASP A 91 0.58 13.88 -7.20
CA ASP A 91 1.84 14.62 -7.21
C ASP A 91 2.02 15.41 -8.53
N GLN A 92 1.73 14.79 -9.67
CA GLN A 92 1.75 15.49 -10.97
C GLN A 92 0.72 16.62 -11.02
N MET A 93 -0.51 16.38 -10.57
CA MET A 93 -1.57 17.40 -10.52
C MET A 93 -1.18 18.56 -9.60
N ALA A 94 -0.60 18.28 -8.43
CA ALA A 94 -0.12 19.30 -7.51
C ALA A 94 1.02 20.14 -8.13
N LYS A 95 1.99 19.49 -8.78
CA LYS A 95 3.08 20.18 -9.48
C LYS A 95 2.57 21.07 -10.61
N GLN A 96 1.59 20.61 -11.38
CA GLN A 96 0.93 21.40 -12.42
C GLN A 96 0.21 22.63 -11.83
N GLY A 97 -0.50 22.45 -10.71
CA GLY A 97 -1.14 23.56 -9.99
C GLY A 97 -0.13 24.61 -9.50
N ILE A 98 0.99 24.17 -8.90
CA ILE A 98 2.06 25.07 -8.45
C ILE A 98 2.69 25.81 -9.63
N ALA A 99 2.95 25.12 -10.74
CA ALA A 99 3.46 25.76 -11.95
C ALA A 99 2.46 26.83 -12.45
N ALA A 100 1.16 26.51 -12.53
CA ALA A 100 0.13 27.47 -12.93
C ALA A 100 0.14 28.73 -12.05
N VAL A 101 0.28 28.59 -10.73
CA VAL A 101 0.40 29.72 -9.81
C VAL A 101 1.72 30.48 -10.00
N GLY A 102 2.84 29.78 -10.20
CA GLY A 102 4.12 30.41 -10.52
C GLY A 102 4.07 31.22 -11.83
N ALA A 103 3.31 30.75 -12.81
CA ALA A 103 3.09 31.46 -14.07
C ALA A 103 2.21 32.69 -13.86
N MET A 104 1.21 32.63 -12.98
CA MET A 104 0.41 33.81 -12.61
C MET A 104 1.25 34.86 -11.88
N ALA A 105 2.17 34.42 -11.02
CA ALA A 105 3.06 35.30 -10.27
C ALA A 105 4.13 35.99 -11.12
N SER A 106 4.49 35.43 -12.28
CA SER A 106 5.44 36.06 -13.21
C SER A 106 4.83 37.14 -14.09
N ILE A 107 3.51 37.38 -13.97
CA ILE A 107 2.83 38.40 -14.77
C ILE A 107 3.12 39.80 -14.18
N PRO A 108 3.69 40.73 -14.97
CA PRO A 108 3.94 42.10 -14.51
C PRO A 108 2.64 42.83 -14.13
N GLN A 109 2.73 43.73 -13.16
CA GLN A 109 1.59 44.55 -12.73
C GLN A 109 1.41 45.78 -13.63
N LEU A 110 0.16 46.23 -13.77
CA LEU A 110 -0.22 47.46 -14.48
C LEU A 110 0.50 48.70 -13.96
N ASP A 111 1.14 49.40 -14.90
CA ASP A 111 1.80 50.69 -14.70
C ASP A 111 0.86 51.77 -14.15
N ARG A 112 1.46 52.85 -13.62
CA ARG A 112 0.72 53.87 -12.87
C ARG A 112 -0.28 54.64 -13.74
N ASP A 113 0.04 54.82 -15.01
CA ASP A 113 -0.69 55.69 -15.95
C ASP A 113 -1.73 54.95 -16.79
N ALA A 114 -1.81 53.61 -16.67
CA ALA A 114 -2.76 52.80 -17.40
C ALA A 114 -3.99 52.44 -16.55
N ASN A 115 -5.19 52.52 -17.15
CA ASN A 115 -6.46 52.18 -16.51
C ASN A 115 -6.83 50.70 -16.65
N PHE A 116 -6.25 50.00 -17.62
CA PHE A 116 -6.47 48.58 -17.89
C PHE A 116 -5.21 47.95 -18.47
N GLY A 117 -4.95 46.68 -18.13
CA GLY A 117 -3.91 45.90 -18.78
C GLY A 117 -4.13 44.41 -18.67
N MET A 118 -3.45 43.70 -19.57
CA MET A 118 -3.46 42.25 -19.65
C MET A 118 -2.02 41.77 -19.73
N GLY A 119 -1.71 40.69 -19.05
CA GLY A 119 -0.39 40.09 -19.05
C GLY A 119 -0.47 38.59 -19.20
N VAL A 120 0.62 38.01 -19.71
CA VAL A 120 0.81 36.57 -19.82
C VAL A 120 2.09 36.18 -19.09
N GLY A 121 2.04 35.06 -18.40
CA GLY A 121 3.17 34.54 -17.65
C GLY A 121 3.36 33.08 -17.97
N THR A 122 4.60 32.62 -17.86
CA THR A 122 4.93 31.19 -17.96
C THR A 122 5.79 30.81 -16.79
N SER A 123 5.80 29.53 -16.45
CA SER A 123 6.68 29.00 -15.42
C SER A 123 6.99 27.52 -15.69
N THR A 124 8.02 27.04 -15.02
CA THR A 124 8.32 25.61 -14.96
C THR A 124 8.56 25.20 -13.52
N PHE A 125 7.98 24.08 -13.08
CA PHE A 125 8.15 23.56 -11.72
C PHE A 125 8.36 22.06 -11.76
N LEU A 126 9.53 21.58 -11.31
CA LEU A 126 9.94 20.17 -11.35
C LEU A 126 9.60 19.46 -12.68
N GLY A 127 9.84 20.13 -13.81
CA GLY A 127 9.59 19.60 -15.16
C GLY A 127 8.17 19.83 -15.72
N GLN A 128 7.22 20.32 -14.92
CA GLN A 128 5.88 20.72 -15.39
C GLN A 128 5.93 22.16 -15.90
N LYS A 129 5.40 22.40 -17.12
CA LYS A 129 5.31 23.73 -17.72
C LYS A 129 3.91 24.31 -17.50
N ALA A 130 3.82 25.60 -17.26
CA ALA A 130 2.55 26.29 -17.11
C ALA A 130 2.53 27.63 -17.82
N MET A 131 1.32 28.06 -18.16
CA MET A 131 1.02 29.36 -18.74
C MET A 131 -0.10 30.00 -17.95
N ALA A 132 -0.09 31.31 -17.86
CA ALA A 132 -1.13 32.07 -17.18
C ALA A 132 -1.45 33.36 -17.93
N VAL A 133 -2.67 33.84 -17.72
CA VAL A 133 -3.18 35.10 -18.23
C VAL A 133 -3.75 35.88 -17.05
N ASN A 134 -3.48 37.18 -17.00
CA ASN A 134 -4.04 38.10 -16.02
C ASN A 134 -4.67 39.27 -16.76
N MET A 135 -5.81 39.73 -16.27
CA MET A 135 -6.45 40.98 -16.64
C MET A 135 -6.59 41.81 -15.38
N GLN A 136 -6.21 43.08 -15.46
CA GLN A 136 -6.28 43.99 -14.32
C GLN A 136 -6.76 45.37 -14.74
N ALA A 137 -7.59 45.97 -13.90
CA ALA A 137 -8.20 47.27 -14.11
C ALA A 137 -7.99 48.16 -12.89
N ARG A 138 -7.74 49.44 -13.13
CA ARG A 138 -7.74 50.49 -12.12
C ARG A 138 -9.12 51.14 -12.13
N ILE A 139 -9.91 50.91 -11.08
CA ILE A 139 -11.24 51.49 -10.91
C ILE A 139 -11.13 52.96 -10.48
N THR A 140 -10.17 53.28 -9.62
CA THR A 140 -9.90 54.62 -9.09
C THR A 140 -8.39 54.77 -8.86
N GLU A 141 -7.87 55.98 -8.67
CA GLU A 141 -6.43 56.19 -8.33
C GLU A 141 -5.95 55.29 -7.18
N ASN A 142 -6.85 54.99 -6.25
CA ASN A 142 -6.61 54.19 -5.06
C ASN A 142 -7.12 52.74 -5.15
N LEU A 143 -7.83 52.33 -6.21
CA LEU A 143 -8.47 51.00 -6.29
C LEU A 143 -8.10 50.27 -7.57
N LYS A 144 -7.46 49.10 -7.42
CA LYS A 144 -7.16 48.15 -8.51
C LYS A 144 -7.92 46.84 -8.30
N ALA A 145 -8.37 46.23 -9.38
CA ALA A 145 -8.92 44.87 -9.41
C ALA A 145 -8.15 44.04 -10.43
N SER A 146 -7.97 42.75 -10.18
CA SER A 146 -7.34 41.82 -11.11
C SER A 146 -8.02 40.45 -11.08
N ILE A 147 -7.96 39.77 -12.23
CA ILE A 147 -8.42 38.41 -12.44
C ILE A 147 -7.29 37.68 -13.17
N ASN A 148 -6.94 36.49 -12.72
CA ASN A 148 -5.90 35.66 -13.30
C ASN A 148 -6.40 34.23 -13.49
N GLY A 149 -5.90 33.59 -14.53
CA GLY A 149 -6.12 32.18 -14.83
C GLY A 149 -4.81 31.53 -15.24
N GLY A 150 -4.47 30.40 -14.62
CA GLY A 150 -3.30 29.59 -14.91
C GLY A 150 -3.69 28.21 -15.42
N PHE A 151 -2.90 27.69 -16.37
CA PHE A 151 -3.09 26.41 -17.03
C PHE A 151 -1.77 25.64 -17.07
N SER A 152 -1.80 24.38 -16.65
CA SER A 152 -0.64 23.48 -16.72
C SER A 152 -1.11 22.05 -16.93
N GLY A 153 -0.77 21.46 -18.08
CA GLY A 153 -1.29 20.15 -18.46
C GLY A 153 -2.83 20.13 -18.43
N GLY A 154 -3.40 19.29 -17.56
CA GLY A 154 -4.85 19.18 -17.34
C GLY A 154 -5.40 20.05 -16.20
N GLN A 155 -4.54 20.70 -15.42
CA GLN A 155 -4.94 21.49 -14.26
C GLN A 155 -5.21 22.95 -14.64
N LYS A 156 -6.22 23.54 -14.00
CA LYS A 156 -6.65 24.93 -14.18
C LYS A 156 -6.76 25.61 -12.82
N VAL A 157 -6.22 26.82 -12.71
CA VAL A 157 -6.29 27.63 -11.49
C VAL A 157 -6.87 28.99 -11.87
N ILE A 158 -7.78 29.53 -11.07
CA ILE A 158 -8.38 30.85 -11.29
C ILE A 158 -8.29 31.62 -9.98
N GLY A 159 -7.85 32.87 -10.05
CA GLY A 159 -7.74 33.79 -8.93
C GLY A 159 -8.30 35.16 -9.29
N ALA A 160 -8.81 35.87 -8.31
CA ALA A 160 -9.18 37.27 -8.43
C ALA A 160 -8.72 38.02 -7.18
N GLY A 161 -8.39 39.30 -7.33
CA GLY A 161 -7.88 40.13 -6.24
C GLY A 161 -8.27 41.58 -6.41
N MET A 162 -8.31 42.31 -5.31
CA MET A 162 -8.48 43.75 -5.28
C MET A 162 -7.44 44.35 -4.35
N LEU A 163 -6.95 45.54 -4.70
CA LEU A 163 -5.97 46.28 -3.93
C LEU A 163 -6.44 47.72 -3.79
N TYR A 164 -6.59 48.16 -2.53
CA TYR A 164 -6.88 49.55 -2.19
C TYR A 164 -5.64 50.19 -1.55
N GLN A 165 -5.27 51.39 -1.98
CA GLN A 165 -4.07 52.10 -1.53
C GLN A 165 -4.43 53.50 -1.03
N TRP A 166 -3.95 53.87 0.16
CA TRP A 166 -3.99 55.24 0.69
C TRP A 166 -2.57 55.77 0.91
N LYS A 167 -2.43 57.10 1.07
CA LYS A 167 -1.18 57.78 1.41
C LYS A 167 -1.06 57.97 2.91
#